data_AF-M6UN68-F1
#
_entry.id   AF-M6UN68-F1
#
_cell.length_a   1.000
_cell.length_b   1.000
_cell.length_c   1.000
_cell.angle_alpha   90.00
_cell.angle_beta   90.00
_cell.angle_gamma   90.00
#
_symmetry.space_group_name_H-M   'P 1'
#
loop_
_entity.id
_entity.type
_entity.pdbx_description
1 polymer ?
#
loop_
_entity_poly.entity_id
_entity_poly.type
_entity_poly.pdbx_seq_one_letter_code
_entity_poly.pdbx_strand_id
1 'polypeptide(L)'
;MIHTNHKNRSGQFVFPKQVLFEKGIVSGKKEGKRGFRVYPSWDKPTNKQALQTQKWQLAYFLENQTNKTVVVENLKKFLNSEK
;
A
#
# COMPACT_ATOMS: atom_id res chain seq x y z
N MET A 1 0.04 -8.53 -2.88
CA MET A 1 0.07 -7.33 -3.76
C MET A 1 -1.34 -6.96 -4.14
N ILE A 2 -1.64 -5.68 -4.35
CA ILE A 2 -2.97 -5.19 -4.78
C ILE A 2 -2.78 -4.22 -5.94
N HIS A 3 -3.39 -4.52 -7.09
CA HIS A 3 -3.35 -3.62 -8.25
C HIS A 3 -4.47 -2.57 -8.17
N THR A 4 -4.16 -1.33 -8.55
CA THR A 4 -5.14 -0.27 -8.68
C THR A 4 -5.05 0.36 -10.07
N ASN A 5 -6.21 0.65 -10.64
CA ASN A 5 -6.35 1.27 -11.95
C ASN A 5 -7.48 2.30 -11.88
N HIS A 6 -7.23 3.50 -12.40
CA HIS A 6 -8.24 4.53 -12.56
C HIS A 6 -7.90 5.44 -13.75
N LYS A 7 -8.69 5.32 -14.83
CA LYS A 7 -8.47 6.04 -16.10
C LYS A 7 -7.05 5.78 -16.63
N ASN A 8 -6.24 6.83 -16.73
CA ASN A 8 -4.86 6.77 -17.23
C ASN A 8 -3.83 6.53 -16.12
N ARG A 9 -4.27 6.28 -14.88
CA ARG A 9 -3.39 6.04 -13.74
C ARG A 9 -3.50 4.59 -13.30
N SER A 10 -2.35 3.99 -13.03
CA SER A 10 -2.30 2.64 -12.49
C SER A 10 -1.10 2.49 -11.57
N GLY A 11 -1.20 1.54 -10.66
CA GLY A 11 -0.14 1.28 -9.69
C GLY A 11 -0.37 0.00 -8.92
N GLN A 12 0.52 -0.27 -7.99
CA GLN A 12 0.50 -1.47 -7.17
C GLN A 12 0.84 -1.13 -5.73
N PHE A 13 0.10 -1.73 -4.81
CA PHE A 13 0.49 -1.81 -3.41
C PHE A 13 1.24 -3.10 -3.13
N VAL A 14 2.40 -2.97 -2.49
CA VAL A 14 3.24 -4.09 -2.05
C VAL A 14 3.45 -3.98 -0.55
N PHE A 15 2.54 -4.59 0.22
CA PHE A 15 2.61 -4.58 1.68
C PHE A 15 3.41 -5.78 2.18
N PRO A 16 4.47 -5.57 2.99
CA PRO A 16 5.08 -6.65 3.77
C PRO A 16 4.06 -7.26 4.73
N LYS A 17 4.15 -8.58 4.97
CA LYS A 17 3.23 -9.28 5.88
C LYS A 17 3.20 -8.66 7.28
N GLN A 18 4.37 -8.25 7.78
CA GLN A 18 4.52 -7.62 9.10
C GLN A 18 3.70 -6.32 9.21
N VAL A 19 3.71 -5.50 8.17
CA VAL A 19 2.92 -4.25 8.13
C VAL A 19 1.43 -4.56 8.17
N LEU A 20 0.97 -5.57 7.42
CA LEU A 20 -0.44 -6.00 7.45
C LEU A 20 -0.84 -6.55 8.83
N PHE A 21 0.06 -7.23 9.52
CA PHE A 21 -0.14 -7.71 10.88
C PHE A 21 -0.25 -6.54 11.87
N GLU A 22 0.66 -5.58 11.83
CA GLU A 22 0.64 -4.37 12.68
C GLU A 22 -0.59 -3.50 12.48
N LYS A 23 -1.13 -3.46 11.24
CA LYS A 23 -2.39 -2.76 10.93
C LYS A 23 -3.65 -3.59 11.24
N GLY A 24 -3.49 -4.77 11.83
CA GLY A 24 -4.58 -5.67 12.22
C GLY A 24 -5.40 -6.19 11.04
N ILE A 25 -4.79 -6.27 9.86
CA ILE A 25 -5.42 -6.80 8.65
C ILE A 25 -5.28 -8.33 8.64
N VAL A 26 -4.07 -8.83 8.91
CA VAL A 26 -3.82 -10.27 9.06
C VAL A 26 -4.06 -10.68 10.52
N SER A 27 -4.68 -11.84 10.73
CA SER A 27 -4.95 -12.37 12.06
C SER A 27 -3.67 -12.59 12.87
N GLY A 28 -3.76 -12.31 14.16
CA GLY A 28 -2.73 -12.58 15.15
C GLY A 28 -3.35 -13.14 16.41
N LYS A 29 -3.13 -12.47 17.55
CA LYS A 29 -3.87 -12.76 18.80
C LYS A 29 -5.37 -12.42 18.70
N LYS A 30 -5.76 -11.58 17.74
CA LYS A 30 -7.13 -11.22 17.42
C LYS A 30 -7.42 -11.57 15.97
N GLU A 31 -8.69 -11.76 15.64
CA GLU A 31 -9.12 -11.93 14.25
C GLU A 31 -8.72 -10.72 13.39
N GLY A 32 -8.20 -11.00 12.20
CA GLY A 32 -7.90 -10.01 11.18
C GLY A 32 -9.16 -9.53 10.46
N LYS A 33 -8.94 -8.70 9.44
CA LYS A 33 -10.03 -8.15 8.62
C LYS A 33 -10.28 -9.06 7.42
N ARG A 34 -11.56 -9.28 7.12
CA ARG A 34 -12.00 -10.00 5.89
C ARG A 34 -11.90 -9.15 4.62
N GLY A 35 -11.71 -7.83 4.76
CA GLY A 35 -11.49 -6.90 3.67
C GLY A 35 -11.04 -5.53 4.18
N PHE A 36 -10.30 -4.80 3.35
CA PHE A 36 -9.89 -3.42 3.65
C PHE A 36 -9.78 -2.60 2.37
N ARG A 37 -9.88 -1.27 2.51
CA ARG A 37 -9.73 -0.34 1.39
C ARG A 37 -8.27 0.07 1.25
N VAL A 38 -7.82 0.26 0.01
CA VAL A 38 -6.55 0.91 -0.32
C VAL A 38 -6.83 2.26 -0.99
N TYR A 39 -5.96 3.24 -0.73
CA TYR A 39 -6.09 4.59 -1.25
C TYR A 39 -4.82 4.98 -2.03
N PRO A 40 -4.80 4.82 -3.37
CA PRO A 40 -3.72 5.30 -4.23
C PRO A 40 -3.38 6.77 -4.02
N SER A 41 -2.24 7.21 -4.57
CA SER A 41 -1.78 8.61 -4.53
C SER A 41 -2.79 9.60 -5.11
N TRP A 42 -3.69 9.13 -5.97
CA TRP A 42 -4.72 9.93 -6.63
C TRP A 42 -6.04 10.03 -5.90
N ASP A 43 -6.27 9.18 -4.92
CA ASP A 43 -7.48 9.24 -4.12
C ASP A 43 -7.36 10.43 -3.14
N LYS A 44 -8.48 11.11 -2.91
CA LYS A 44 -8.57 12.25 -1.98
C LYS A 44 -9.64 11.97 -0.92
N PRO A 45 -9.36 11.08 0.05
CA PRO A 45 -10.31 10.80 1.12
C PRO A 45 -10.56 12.05 1.98
N THR A 46 -11.78 12.21 2.47
CA THR A 46 -12.19 13.39 3.26
C THR A 46 -12.26 13.11 4.76
N ASN A 47 -12.47 11.85 5.17
CA ASN A 47 -12.57 11.52 6.59
C ASN A 47 -11.18 11.25 7.22
N LYS A 48 -11.05 11.52 8.52
CA LYS A 48 -9.78 11.42 9.26
C LYS A 48 -9.18 10.00 9.21
N GLN A 49 -10.03 8.97 9.27
CA GLN A 49 -9.58 7.58 9.27
C GLN A 49 -8.96 7.17 7.93
N ALA A 50 -9.59 7.52 6.80
CA ALA A 50 -9.08 7.20 5.48
C ALA A 50 -7.83 8.02 5.15
N LEU A 51 -7.74 9.28 5.60
CA LEU A 51 -6.51 10.07 5.48
C LEU A 51 -5.33 9.42 6.22
N GLN A 52 -5.52 8.97 7.46
CA GLN A 52 -4.49 8.25 8.20
C GLN A 52 -4.14 6.91 7.53
N THR A 53 -5.15 6.23 6.97
CA THR A 53 -4.96 4.96 6.26
C THR A 53 -4.14 5.16 4.99
N GLN A 54 -4.50 6.15 4.17
CA GLN A 54 -3.76 6.52 2.97
C GLN A 54 -2.31 6.87 3.31
N LYS A 55 -2.07 7.66 4.36
CA LYS A 55 -0.72 8.10 4.74
C LYS A 55 0.26 6.92 4.90
N TRP A 56 -0.12 5.85 5.59
CA TRP A 56 0.77 4.69 5.73
C TRP A 56 0.77 3.80 4.48
N GLN A 57 -0.33 3.73 3.73
CA GLN A 57 -0.41 2.93 2.52
C GLN A 57 0.47 3.46 1.39
N LEU A 58 0.60 4.79 1.26
CA LEU A 58 1.42 5.43 0.22
C LEU A 58 2.90 5.11 0.35
N ALA A 59 3.38 4.77 1.55
CA ALA A 59 4.75 4.29 1.74
C ALA A 59 5.00 2.95 1.01
N TYR A 60 3.95 2.22 0.62
CA TYR A 60 3.99 0.92 -0.04
C TYR A 60 3.35 0.95 -1.43
N PHE A 61 3.15 2.14 -2.00
CA PHE A 61 2.49 2.33 -3.29
C PHE A 61 3.50 2.66 -4.39
N LEU A 62 3.38 1.95 -5.52
CA LEU A 62 4.18 2.15 -6.72
C LEU A 62 3.25 2.59 -7.85
N GLU A 63 3.40 3.84 -8.30
CA GLU A 63 2.64 4.36 -9.44
C GLU A 63 3.40 4.07 -10.75
N ASN A 64 2.71 3.51 -11.74
CA ASN A 64 3.32 3.06 -12.99
C ASN A 64 3.78 4.22 -13.89
N GLN A 65 3.33 5.45 -13.64
CA GLN A 65 3.73 6.65 -14.39
C GLN A 65 5.02 7.29 -13.86
N THR A 66 5.66 6.72 -12.85
CA THR A 66 6.92 7.26 -12.29
C THR A 66 8.13 6.68 -13.02
N ASN A 67 9.20 7.49 -13.18
CA ASN A 67 10.47 7.08 -13.78
C ASN A 67 10.89 5.66 -13.34
N LYS A 68 11.17 4.78 -14.32
CA LYS A 68 11.53 3.36 -14.09
C LYS A 68 12.60 3.16 -13.02
N THR A 69 13.59 4.06 -12.95
CA THR A 69 14.68 4.01 -11.96
C THR A 69 14.17 4.08 -10.52
N VAL A 70 13.20 4.96 -10.23
CA VAL A 70 12.62 5.14 -8.89
C VAL A 70 11.82 3.90 -8.47
N VAL A 71 11.13 3.27 -9.43
CA VAL A 71 10.34 2.06 -9.18
C VAL A 71 11.24 0.90 -8.77
N VAL A 72 12.35 0.69 -9.46
CA VAL A 72 13.30 -0.40 -9.15
C VAL A 72 13.94 -0.21 -7.77
N GLU A 73 14.29 1.01 -7.41
CA GLU A 73 14.91 1.31 -6.12
C GLU A 73 13.95 1.12 -4.94
N ASN A 74 12.70 1.56 -5.11
CA ASN A 74 11.65 1.32 -4.12
C ASN A 74 11.32 -0.18 -4.01
N LEU A 75 11.24 -0.91 -5.12
CA LEU A 75 11.07 -2.37 -5.11
C LEU A 75 12.18 -3.09 -4.35
N LYS A 76 13.44 -2.70 -4.56
CA LYS A 76 14.58 -3.25 -3.80
C LYS A 76 14.44 -2.98 -2.31
N LYS A 77 13.99 -1.78 -1.91
CA LYS A 77 13.70 -1.47 -0.50
C LYS A 77 12.62 -2.37 0.08
N PHE A 78 11.53 -2.61 -0.66
CA PHE A 78 10.44 -3.48 -0.21
C PHE A 78 10.86 -4.95 -0.09
N LEU A 79 11.63 -5.47 -1.05
CA LEU A 79 12.11 -6.87 -1.01
C LEU A 79 13.17 -7.09 0.08
N ASN A 80 14.00 -6.09 0.36
CA ASN A 80 15.04 -6.19 1.37
C ASN A 80 14.53 -5.95 2.81
N SER A 81 13.32 -5.42 2.97
CA SER A 81 12.66 -5.26 4.28
C SER A 81 12.11 -6.57 4.89
N GLU A 82 12.33 -7.71 4.24
CA GLU A 82 11.98 -9.05 4.74
C GLU A 82 13.18 -9.84 5.32
N LYS A 83 14.34 -9.18 5.54
CA LYS A 83 15.47 -9.76 6.29
C LYS A 83 15.58 -9.20 7.69
#